data_AF-A0A7X3ZHL4-F1
#
_entry.id   AF-A0A7X3ZHL4-F1
#
_cell.length_a   1.000
_cell.length_b   1.000
_cell.length_c   1.000
_cell.angle_alpha   90.00
_cell.angle_beta   90.00
_cell.angle_gamma   90.00
#
_symmetry.space_group_name_H-M   'P 1'
#
loop_
_entity.id
_entity.type
_entity.pdbx_description
1 polymer ?
#
loop_
_entity_poly.entity_id
_entity_poly.type
_entity_poly.pdbx_seq_one_letter_code
_entity_poly.pdbx_strand_id
1 'polypeptide(L)'
;MNIQGIPIDKNTALQLSKNQPHKFQDWAISLIQGLVSNPKKSKDKGIDGFGVMRDTPDNTKKKGIIVQVAGGKGSKKIKFEQLQYAVITHDAAMGILITMDKQNEQAKWKNNIPPVKFGTMTYNSMQFLSIE
;
A
#
# COMPACT_ATOMS: atom_id res chain seq x y z
N MET A 1 17.21 5.07 -21.60
CA MET A 1 16.56 3.76 -21.83
C MET A 1 15.14 3.80 -21.25
N ASN A 2 14.15 3.50 -22.08
CA ASN A 2 12.74 3.44 -21.68
C ASN A 2 12.45 2.00 -21.24
N ILE A 3 12.18 1.77 -19.95
CA ILE A 3 11.87 0.42 -19.47
C ILE A 3 10.46 0.07 -19.93
N GLN A 4 10.36 -0.78 -20.94
CA GLN A 4 9.13 -1.45 -21.37
C GLN A 4 9.20 -2.89 -20.86
N GLY A 5 8.87 -3.10 -19.59
CA GLY A 5 8.93 -4.43 -18.98
C GLY A 5 8.48 -4.44 -17.53
N ILE A 6 8.03 -5.61 -17.07
CA ILE A 6 7.76 -5.91 -15.65
C ILE A 6 9.11 -6.03 -14.95
N PRO A 7 9.38 -5.28 -13.87
CA PRO A 7 10.60 -5.46 -13.09
C PRO A 7 10.76 -6.91 -12.63
N ILE A 8 11.96 -7.45 -12.81
CA ILE A 8 12.33 -8.83 -12.42
C ILE A 8 13.29 -8.84 -11.23
N ASP A 9 13.80 -7.68 -10.84
CA ASP A 9 14.71 -7.50 -9.71
C ASP A 9 14.53 -6.12 -9.05
N LYS A 10 15.16 -5.95 -7.89
CA LYS A 10 15.12 -4.70 -7.12
C LYS A 10 15.66 -3.49 -7.88
N ASN A 11 16.67 -3.67 -8.73
CA ASN A 11 17.33 -2.57 -9.45
C ASN A 11 16.43 -2.02 -10.55
N THR A 12 15.83 -2.90 -11.33
CA THR A 12 14.85 -2.58 -12.38
C THR A 12 13.58 -1.98 -11.77
N ALA A 13 13.15 -2.46 -10.59
CA ALA A 13 12.05 -1.86 -9.84
C ALA A 13 12.39 -0.43 -9.37
N LEU A 14 13.60 -0.21 -8.85
CA LEU A 14 14.07 1.12 -8.45
C LEU A 14 14.13 2.06 -9.66
N GLN A 15 14.65 1.62 -10.79
CA GLN A 15 14.69 2.41 -12.03
C GLN A 15 13.28 2.76 -12.53
N LEU A 16 12.35 1.79 -12.52
CA LEU A 16 10.95 2.04 -12.87
C LEU A 16 10.33 3.08 -11.93
N SER A 17 10.58 3.00 -10.62
CA SER A 17 10.08 3.98 -9.64
C SER A 17 10.57 5.41 -9.89
N LYS A 18 11.78 5.56 -10.46
CA LYS A 18 12.39 6.86 -10.77
C LYS A 18 11.90 7.44 -12.09
N ASN A 19 11.79 6.58 -13.11
CA ASN A 19 11.54 6.98 -14.49
C ASN A 19 10.05 7.01 -14.84
N GLN A 20 9.25 6.09 -14.28
CA GLN A 20 7.83 5.93 -14.56
C GLN A 20 7.05 5.64 -13.26
N PRO A 21 6.90 6.62 -12.34
CA PRO A 21 6.34 6.40 -11.01
C PRO A 21 4.94 5.78 -11.00
N HIS A 22 4.03 6.19 -11.89
CA HIS A 22 2.68 5.61 -11.95
C HIS A 22 2.70 4.15 -12.38
N LYS A 23 3.53 3.78 -13.36
CA LYS A 23 3.70 2.37 -13.75
C LYS A 23 4.34 1.53 -12.66
N PHE A 24 5.27 2.11 -11.90
CA PHE A 24 5.80 1.46 -10.71
C PHE A 24 4.72 1.20 -9.66
N GLN A 25 3.82 2.16 -9.42
CA GLN A 25 2.69 1.96 -8.50
C GLN A 25 1.79 0.83 -8.97
N ASP A 26 1.40 0.83 -10.25
CA ASP A 26 0.53 -0.20 -10.83
C ASP A 26 1.16 -1.58 -10.72
N TRP A 27 2.45 -1.69 -11.07
CA TRP A 27 3.21 -2.91 -10.94
C TRP A 27 3.32 -3.38 -9.48
N ALA A 28 3.71 -2.51 -8.56
CA ALA A 28 3.88 -2.85 -7.15
C ALA A 28 2.58 -3.38 -6.51
N ILE A 29 1.44 -2.78 -6.87
CA ILE A 29 0.11 -3.22 -6.42
C ILE A 29 -0.25 -4.57 -7.04
N SER A 30 0.08 -4.79 -8.32
CA SER A 30 -0.22 -6.06 -9.01
C SER A 30 0.47 -7.29 -8.41
N LEU A 31 1.55 -7.09 -7.63
CA LEU A 31 2.24 -8.18 -6.93
C LEU A 31 1.39 -8.79 -5.80
N ILE A 32 0.38 -8.06 -5.31
CA ILE A 32 -0.44 -8.50 -4.19
C ILE A 32 -1.84 -8.84 -4.70
N GLN A 33 -2.20 -10.11 -4.58
CA GLN A 33 -3.51 -10.59 -5.00
C GLN A 33 -4.64 -9.90 -4.21
N GLY A 34 -5.69 -9.50 -4.91
CA GLY A 34 -6.86 -8.85 -4.31
C GLY A 34 -6.75 -7.33 -4.15
N LEU A 35 -5.61 -6.72 -4.52
CA LEU A 35 -5.48 -5.27 -4.62
C LEU A 35 -5.66 -4.79 -6.07
N VAL A 36 -6.19 -3.59 -6.22
CA VAL A 36 -6.43 -2.92 -7.51
C VAL A 36 -5.83 -1.54 -7.46
N SER A 37 -5.15 -1.15 -8.54
CA SER A 37 -4.54 0.17 -8.64
C SER A 37 -5.59 1.26 -8.86
N ASN A 38 -5.39 2.43 -8.23
CA ASN A 38 -6.26 3.57 -8.41
C ASN A 38 -6.03 4.20 -9.80
N PRO A 39 -7.02 4.22 -10.71
CA PRO A 39 -6.87 4.84 -12.02
C PRO A 39 -6.83 6.39 -11.93
N LYS A 40 -7.37 6.97 -10.86
CA LYS A 40 -7.41 8.43 -10.65
C LYS A 40 -6.19 8.91 -9.86
N LYS A 41 -5.03 8.88 -10.51
CA LYS A 41 -3.70 9.20 -9.90
C LYS A 41 -3.52 10.63 -9.38
N SER A 42 -4.47 11.55 -9.59
CA SER A 42 -4.29 12.99 -9.37
C SER A 42 -5.14 13.62 -8.25
N LYS A 43 -6.16 12.93 -7.70
CA LYS A 43 -7.12 13.55 -6.77
C LYS A 43 -6.95 13.15 -5.30
N ASP A 44 -6.58 11.91 -5.02
CA ASP A 44 -6.55 11.42 -3.64
C ASP A 44 -5.12 11.38 -3.13
N LYS A 45 -4.75 12.37 -2.30
CA LYS A 45 -3.43 12.48 -1.68
C LYS A 45 -3.19 11.28 -0.75
N GLY A 46 -2.59 10.23 -1.29
CA GLY A 46 -2.16 9.06 -0.52
C GLY A 46 -2.89 7.75 -0.81
N ILE A 47 -3.74 7.68 -1.85
CA ILE A 47 -4.40 6.43 -2.24
C ILE A 47 -3.93 6.02 -3.63
N ASP A 48 -2.97 5.09 -3.66
CA ASP A 48 -2.43 4.53 -4.90
C ASP A 48 -3.19 3.27 -5.35
N GLY A 49 -3.89 2.60 -4.43
CA GLY A 49 -4.72 1.44 -4.71
C GLY A 49 -5.66 1.09 -3.56
N PHE A 50 -6.47 0.07 -3.78
CA PHE A 50 -7.49 -0.38 -2.85
C PHE A 50 -7.68 -1.90 -2.92
N GLY A 51 -8.18 -2.46 -1.84
CA GLY A 51 -8.62 -3.86 -1.75
C GLY A 51 -9.89 -3.96 -0.93
N VAL A 52 -10.44 -5.17 -0.85
CA VAL A 52 -11.62 -5.45 -0.03
C VAL A 52 -11.33 -6.64 0.87
N MET A 53 -11.53 -6.44 2.16
CA MET A 53 -11.51 -7.50 3.16
C MET A 53 -12.94 -7.98 3.41
N ARG A 54 -13.14 -9.30 3.40
CA ARG A 54 -14.43 -9.96 3.71
C ARG A 54 -14.26 -10.80 4.96
N ASP A 55 -14.78 -10.33 6.09
CA ASP A 55 -14.60 -10.97 7.40
C ASP A 55 -15.13 -12.41 7.48
N THR A 56 -16.16 -12.76 6.70
CA THR A 56 -16.66 -14.13 6.54
C THR A 56 -17.19 -14.34 5.10
N PRO A 57 -17.34 -15.59 4.62
CA PRO A 57 -17.83 -15.89 3.26
C PRO A 57 -19.21 -15.29 2.95
N ASP A 58 -20.00 -15.07 3.99
CA ASP A 58 -21.39 -14.61 4.05
C ASP A 58 -21.53 -13.16 4.55
N ASN A 59 -20.44 -12.46 4.90
CA ASN A 59 -20.55 -11.11 5.47
C ASN A 59 -20.90 -10.06 4.40
N THR A 60 -21.99 -9.33 4.65
CA THR A 60 -22.41 -8.15 3.88
C THR A 60 -21.57 -6.91 4.20
N LYS A 61 -20.84 -6.91 5.33
CA LYS A 61 -19.95 -5.81 5.73
C LYS A 61 -18.57 -5.96 5.10
N LYS A 62 -18.40 -5.33 3.93
CA LYS A 62 -17.10 -5.16 3.28
C LYS A 62 -16.38 -3.98 3.92
N LYS A 63 -15.16 -4.19 4.40
CA LYS A 63 -14.26 -3.09 4.81
C LYS A 63 -13.17 -2.91 3.76
N GLY A 64 -12.84 -1.65 3.48
CA GLY A 64 -11.80 -1.30 2.52
C GLY A 64 -10.41 -1.56 3.06
N ILE A 65 -9.49 -1.89 2.15
CA ILE A 65 -8.05 -1.80 2.36
C ILE A 65 -7.57 -0.63 1.50
N ILE A 66 -6.79 0.29 2.08
CA ILE A 66 -6.17 1.40 1.33
C ILE A 66 -4.69 1.11 1.14
N VAL A 67 -4.18 1.38 -0.04
CA VAL A 67 -2.80 1.09 -0.42
C VAL A 67 -2.10 2.37 -0.80
N GLN A 68 -0.89 2.56 -0.27
CA GLN A 68 0.02 3.61 -0.70
C GLN A 68 1.38 3.00 -1.07
N VAL A 69 1.99 3.51 -2.13
CA VAL A 69 3.27 3.02 -2.65
C VAL A 69 4.35 4.07 -2.45
N ALA A 70 5.40 3.70 -1.73
CA ALA A 70 6.60 4.49 -1.50
C ALA A 70 7.77 3.98 -2.38
N GLY A 71 7.88 4.53 -3.59
CA GLY A 71 9.04 4.33 -4.46
C GLY A 71 10.32 4.99 -3.94
N GLY A 72 11.35 5.09 -4.80
CA GLY A 72 12.67 5.60 -4.41
C GLY A 72 12.79 7.11 -4.14
N LYS A 73 11.69 7.87 -4.17
CA LYS A 73 11.66 9.32 -3.94
C LYS A 73 10.60 9.71 -2.91
N GLY A 74 10.89 10.76 -2.14
CA GLY A 74 9.99 11.33 -1.13
C GLY A 74 10.09 10.67 0.24
N SER A 75 9.58 11.35 1.27
CA SER A 75 9.60 10.85 2.65
C SER A 75 8.56 9.75 2.85
N LYS A 76 9.04 8.57 3.26
CA LYS A 76 8.20 7.41 3.55
C LYS A 76 7.36 7.62 4.79
N LYS A 77 7.88 8.36 5.78
CA LYS A 77 7.13 8.74 6.98
C LYS A 77 5.93 9.62 6.62
N ILE A 78 6.11 10.60 5.74
CA ILE A 78 5.00 11.44 5.25
C ILE A 78 3.95 10.58 4.53
N LYS A 79 4.38 9.64 3.68
CA LYS A 79 3.45 8.71 3.01
C LYS A 79 2.69 7.83 4.01
N PHE A 80 3.35 7.38 5.07
CA PHE A 80 2.69 6.62 6.13
C PHE A 80 1.66 7.45 6.90
N GLU A 81 1.96 8.70 7.24
CA GLU A 81 1.01 9.61 7.90
C GLU A 81 -0.20 9.91 7.00
N GLN A 82 0.02 10.10 5.69
CA GLN A 82 -1.04 10.24 4.70
C GLN A 82 -1.91 8.99 4.59
N LEU A 83 -1.30 7.80 4.58
CA LEU A 83 -2.02 6.53 4.56
C LEU A 83 -2.87 6.36 5.82
N GLN A 84 -2.33 6.66 7.01
CA GLN A 84 -3.13 6.62 8.25
C GLN A 84 -4.33 7.57 8.18
N TYR A 85 -4.12 8.80 7.70
CA TYR A 85 -5.20 9.77 7.52
C TYR A 85 -6.26 9.26 6.52
N ALA A 86 -5.83 8.67 5.40
CA ALA A 86 -6.72 8.09 4.41
C ALA A 86 -7.56 6.94 5.01
N VAL A 87 -6.94 6.05 5.78
CA VAL A 87 -7.64 4.92 6.44
C VAL A 87 -8.72 5.43 7.39
N ILE A 88 -8.42 6.43 8.21
CA ILE A 88 -9.37 7.02 9.16
C ILE A 88 -10.52 7.72 8.42
N THR A 89 -10.20 8.57 7.44
CA THR A 89 -11.20 9.39 6.73
C THR A 89 -12.14 8.59 5.84
N HIS A 90 -11.69 7.44 5.34
CA HIS A 90 -12.48 6.57 4.46
C HIS A 90 -13.09 5.37 5.21
N ASP A 91 -12.99 5.33 6.55
CA ASP A 91 -13.45 4.20 7.39
C ASP A 91 -12.96 2.83 6.88
N ALA A 92 -11.73 2.79 6.37
CA ALA A 92 -11.11 1.56 5.91
C ALA A 92 -10.68 0.72 7.12
N ALA A 93 -10.63 -0.61 6.95
CA ALA A 93 -10.13 -1.49 8.00
C ALA A 93 -8.63 -1.30 8.21
N MET A 94 -7.86 -1.21 7.12
CA MET A 94 -6.41 -1.16 7.21
C MET A 94 -5.74 -0.44 6.05
N GLY A 95 -4.51 -0.03 6.29
CA GLY A 95 -3.58 0.54 5.31
C GLY A 95 -2.41 -0.39 5.01
N ILE A 96 -2.01 -0.48 3.75
CA ILE A 96 -0.80 -1.17 3.29
C ILE A 96 0.15 -0.15 2.67
N LEU A 97 1.35 -0.03 3.23
CA LEU A 97 2.45 0.74 2.63
C LEU A 97 3.42 -0.21 1.93
N ILE A 98 3.46 -0.16 0.59
CA ILE A 98 4.43 -0.89 -0.21
C ILE A 98 5.68 -0.04 -0.40
N THR A 99 6.87 -0.56 -0.12
CA THR A 99 8.13 0.20 -0.12
C THR A 99 9.29 -0.62 -0.71
N MET A 100 10.34 0.05 -1.17
CA MET A 100 11.60 -0.58 -1.60
C MET A 100 12.59 -0.86 -0.43
N ASP A 101 12.25 -0.41 0.79
CA ASP A 101 13.14 -0.52 1.96
C ASP A 101 12.71 -1.65 2.87
N LYS A 102 13.70 -2.22 3.56
CA LYS A 102 13.46 -3.23 4.61
C LYS A 102 12.56 -2.65 5.71
N GLN A 103 11.60 -3.46 6.15
CA GLN A 103 10.51 -3.12 7.10
C GLN A 103 10.97 -2.63 8.49
N ASN A 104 12.25 -2.83 8.86
CA ASN A 104 12.72 -2.64 10.23
C ASN A 104 12.65 -1.19 10.74
N GLU A 105 12.72 -0.19 9.86
CA GLU A 105 12.66 1.21 10.27
C GLU A 105 11.22 1.70 10.47
N GLN A 106 10.28 1.15 9.70
CA GLN A 106 8.89 1.59 9.69
C GLN A 106 8.08 1.02 10.86
N ALA A 107 8.50 -0.13 11.41
CA ALA A 107 7.91 -0.72 12.61
C ALA A 107 7.94 0.20 13.85
N LYS A 108 8.79 1.24 13.85
CA LYS A 108 8.91 2.23 14.94
C LYS A 108 7.95 3.41 14.81
N TRP A 109 7.25 3.55 13.69
CA TRP A 109 6.35 4.69 13.48
C TRP A 109 5.04 4.51 14.27
N LYS A 110 4.57 5.60 14.86
CA LYS A 110 3.36 5.59 15.68
C LYS A 110 2.12 5.29 14.82
N ASN A 111 1.48 4.17 15.08
CA ASN A 111 0.19 3.80 14.53
C ASN A 111 -0.92 4.23 15.50
N ASN A 112 -1.86 5.04 15.03
CA ASN A 112 -3.00 5.54 15.81
C ASN A 112 -4.30 4.76 15.56
N ILE A 113 -4.27 3.74 14.70
CA ILE A 113 -5.45 2.96 14.32
C ILE A 113 -5.39 1.63 15.08
N PRO A 114 -6.45 1.22 15.80
CA PRO A 114 -6.46 -0.03 16.54
C PRO A 114 -6.29 -1.24 15.61
N PRO A 115 -5.72 -2.36 16.09
CA PRO A 115 -5.65 -3.60 15.33
C PRO A 115 -7.03 -4.07 14.85
N VAL A 116 -7.05 -4.75 13.71
CA VAL A 116 -8.27 -5.26 13.08
C VAL A 116 -8.42 -6.73 13.41
N LYS A 117 -9.62 -7.14 13.84
CA LYS A 117 -9.96 -8.56 14.02
C LYS A 117 -10.56 -9.10 12.74
N PHE A 118 -10.11 -10.27 12.34
CA PHE A 118 -10.60 -11.00 11.18
C PHE A 118 -10.74 -12.47 11.58
N GLY A 119 -11.99 -12.91 11.73
CA GLY A 119 -12.29 -14.18 12.39
C GLY A 119 -11.70 -14.23 13.81
N THR A 120 -10.88 -15.25 14.07
CA THR A 120 -10.15 -15.42 15.34
C THR A 120 -8.78 -14.72 15.36
N MET A 121 -8.33 -14.19 14.22
CA MET A 121 -7.03 -13.57 14.09
C MET A 121 -7.10 -12.06 14.30
N THR A 122 -6.02 -11.47 14.81
CA THR A 122 -5.87 -10.02 14.95
C THR A 122 -4.66 -9.56 14.14
N TYR A 123 -4.87 -8.56 13.29
CA TYR A 123 -3.87 -8.00 12.41
C TYR A 123 -3.58 -6.55 12.77
N ASN A 124 -2.34 -6.11 12.60
CA ASN A 124 -2.03 -4.69 12.64
C ASN A 124 -2.80 -3.97 11.52
N SER A 125 -3.46 -2.87 11.88
CA SER A 125 -4.19 -2.01 10.95
C SER A 125 -3.30 -1.31 9.94
N MET A 126 -2.00 -1.26 10.20
CA MET A 126 -1.00 -0.72 9.28
C MET A 126 0.01 -1.81 8.97
N GLN A 127 0.08 -2.21 7.71
CA GLN A 127 1.02 -3.18 7.20
C GLN A 127 2.07 -2.52 6.31
N PHE A 128 3.28 -3.05 6.35
CA PHE A 128 4.38 -2.62 5.50
C PHE A 128 4.80 -3.80 4.65
N LEU A 129 4.98 -3.61 3.35
CA LEU A 129 5.46 -4.66 2.46
C LEU A 129 6.69 -4.13 1.71
N SER A 130 7.81 -4.81 1.89
CA SER A 130 9.02 -4.50 1.13
C SER A 130 9.02 -5.26 -0.19
N ILE A 131 9.39 -4.59 -1.26
CA ILE A 131 9.77 -5.21 -2.52
C ILE A 131 11.22 -5.66 -2.37
N GLU A 132 11.44 -6.97 -2.33
CA GLU A 132 12.77 -7.62 -2.28
C GLU A 132 13.17 -8.13 -3.66
#